data_AF-X1CKJ9-F1
#
_entry.id   AF-X1CKJ9-F1
#
_cell.length_a   1.000
_cell.length_b   1.000
_cell.length_c   1.000
_cell.angle_alpha   90.00
_cell.angle_beta   90.00
_cell.angle_gamma   90.00
#
_symmetry.space_group_name_H-M   'P 1'
#
loop_
_entity.id
_entity.type
_entity.pdbx_description
1 polymer ?
#
loop_
_entity_poly.entity_id
_entity_poly.type
_entity_poly.pdbx_seq_one_letter_code
_entity_poly.pdbx_strand_id
1 'polypeptide(L)' 'SKVSLKNIKQVQDMLNDRPRKTLGFLTPHEVFSKLLH' A
#
# COMPACT_ATOMS: atom_id res chain seq x y z
N SER A 1 -21.66 2.94 -13.60
CA SER A 1 -21.24 1.68 -12.94
C SER A 1 -20.49 2.02 -11.66
N LYS A 2 -20.84 1.41 -10.51
CA LYS A 2 -20.11 1.66 -9.25
C LYS A 2 -18.84 0.80 -9.20
N VAL A 3 -17.74 1.37 -8.72
CA VAL A 3 -16.51 0.62 -8.44
C VAL A 3 -16.76 -0.28 -7.23
N SER A 4 -16.34 -1.55 -7.30
CA SER A 4 -16.51 -2.48 -6.18
C SER A 4 -15.48 -2.20 -5.07
N LEU A 5 -15.84 -2.53 -3.83
CA LEU A 5 -14.90 -2.46 -2.70
C LEU A 5 -13.65 -3.32 -2.93
N LYS A 6 -13.80 -4.46 -3.61
CA LYS A 6 -12.69 -5.33 -4.00
C LYS A 6 -11.69 -4.59 -4.90
N ASN A 7 -12.17 -3.86 -5.90
CA ASN A 7 -11.31 -3.11 -6.81
C ASN A 7 -10.60 -1.96 -6.08
N ILE A 8 -11.31 -1.28 -5.17
CA ILE A 8 -10.73 -0.22 -4.33
C ILE A 8 -9.59 -0.79 -3.47
N LYS A 9 -9.83 -1.91 -2.80
CA LYS A 9 -8.85 -2.58 -1.96
C LYS A 9 -7.61 -3.02 -2.76
N GLN A 10 -7.82 -3.61 -3.94
CA GLN A 10 -6.72 -4.02 -4.81
C GLN A 10 -5.82 -2.84 -5.20
N VAL A 11 -6.41 -1.70 -5.60
CA VAL A 11 -5.64 -0.50 -5.94
C VAL A 11 -4.91 0.05 -4.72
N GLN A 12 -5.56 0.06 -3.55
CA GLN A 12 -4.93 0.50 -2.31
C GLN A 12 -3.70 -0.35 -1.97
N ASP A 13 -3.80 -1.68 -2.09
CA ASP A 13 -2.67 -2.58 -1.81
C ASP A 13 -1.52 -2.30 -2.79
N MET A 14 -1.80 -2.17 -4.09
CA MET A 14 -0.79 -1.81 -5.10
C MET A 14 -0.08 -0.48 -4.81
N LEU A 15 -0.81 0.53 -4.33
CA LEU A 15 -0.23 1.83 -3.97
C LEU A 15 0.62 1.73 -2.70
N ASN A 16 0.19 0.94 -1.73
CA ASN A 16 0.87 0.73 -0.45
C ASN A 16 2.09 -0.19 -0.56
N ASP A 17 2.17 -1.05 -1.58
CA ASP A 17 3.33 -1.90 -1.85
C ASP A 17 4.31 -1.25 -2.84
N ARG A 18 3.93 -0.11 -3.44
CA ARG A 18 4.78 0.56 -4.43
C ARG A 18 6.13 0.93 -3.80
N PRO A 19 7.25 0.40 -4.31
CA PRO A 19 8.56 0.73 -3.76
C PRO A 19 8.87 2.22 -3.95
N ARG A 20 9.17 2.94 -2.86
CA ARG A 20 9.63 4.35 -2.93
C ARG A 20 11.14 4.45 -3.07
N LYS A 21 11.70 3.55 -3.88
CA LYS A 21 13.16 3.28 -4.02
C LYS A 21 13.97 4.50 -4.42
N THR A 22 13.43 5.39 -5.25
CA THR A 22 14.12 6.62 -5.67
C THR A 22 14.47 7.52 -4.49
N LEU A 23 13.72 7.44 -3.38
CA LEU A 23 13.91 8.25 -2.19
C LEU A 23 14.47 7.47 -1.00
N GLY A 24 14.76 6.17 -1.18
CA GLY A 24 15.22 5.29 -0.09
C GLY A 24 14.18 5.09 1.03
N PHE A 25 12.93 5.47 0.81
CA PHE A 25 11.87 5.38 1.82
C PHE A 25 11.20 4.02 1.82
N LEU A 26 10.76 3.61 3.02
CA LEU A 26 9.91 2.46 3.21
C LEU A 26 8.51 2.67 2.61
N THR A 27 7.89 1.57 2.21
CA THR A 27 6.50 1.56 1.76
C THR A 27 5.55 1.77 2.95
N PRO A 28 4.31 2.24 2.72
CA PRO A 28 3.30 2.32 3.77
C PRO A 28 3.11 1.00 4.51
N HIS A 29 3.05 -0.13 3.80
CA HIS A 29 2.93 -1.45 4.44
C HIS A 29 4.15 -1.77 5.30
N GLU A 30 5.37 -1.51 4.84
CA GLU A 30 6.58 -1.75 5.64
C GLU A 30 6.61 -0.92 6.93
N VAL A 31 6.17 0.33 6.88
CA VAL A 31 6.06 1.17 8.08
C VAL A 31 4.97 0.64 9.01
N PHE A 32 3.81 0.26 8.46
CA PHE A 32 2.69 -0.23 9.25
C PHE A 32 2.98 -1.58 9.91
N SER A 33 3.69 -2.48 9.22
CA SER A 33 4.11 -3.78 9.77
C SER A 33 4.94 -3.62 11.05
N LYS A 34 5.69 -2.53 11.21
CA LYS A 34 6.45 -2.27 12.45
C LYS A 34 5.58 -1.99 13.67
N LEU A 35 4.30 -1.66 13.48
CA LEU A 35 3.34 -1.35 14.54
C LEU A 35 2.50 -2.56 14.96
N LEU A 36 2.60 -3.68 14.23
CA LEU A 36 1.84 -4.90 14.48
C LEU A 36 2.60 -5.92 15.35
N HIS A 37 3.74 -5.52 15.89
CA HIS A 37 4.67 -6.28 16.71
C HIS A 37 4.84 -5.57 18.06
#